data_AF-A0A6I1YZ75-F1
#
_entry.id   AF-A0A6I1YZ75-F1
#
_cell.length_a   1.000
_cell.length_b   1.000
_cell.length_c   1.000
_cell.angle_alpha   90.00
_cell.angle_beta   90.00
_cell.angle_gamma   90.00
#
_symmetry.space_group_name_H-M   'P 1'
#
loop_
_entity.id
_entity.type
_entity.pdbx_description
1 polymer ?
#
loop_
_entity_poly.entity_id
_entity_poly.type
_entity_poly.pdbx_seq_one_letter_code
_entity_poly.pdbx_strand_id
1 'polypeptide(L)'
;MTVAAQYADGRLRYYAIPVVADRAGASFTVTGAPGVVAGPARAGVPKSPYRVTVPEGDLSSAVAEFLGAYLTGAGEVSRYLAPGVKLTAVSPAPYTALSLQQLSAIEEAAAAEQVPADGTTVRVLAEVEARDAAGRWPPAYELTLKARSGRWEATALESGTAQDGSSR
;
A
#
# COMPACT_ATOMS: atom_id res chain seq x y z
N MET A 1 -3.74 31.73 9.20
CA MET A 1 -4.31 30.42 8.81
C MET A 1 -4.26 30.30 7.29
N THR A 2 -3.93 29.13 6.73
CA THR A 2 -4.03 28.90 5.27
C THR A 2 -5.23 28.01 4.98
N VAL A 3 -6.07 28.41 4.02
CA VAL A 3 -7.25 27.66 3.59
C VAL A 3 -7.18 27.41 2.09
N ALA A 4 -7.77 26.31 1.65
CA ALA A 4 -7.96 26.02 0.23
C ALA A 4 -9.44 26.25 -0.14
N ALA A 5 -9.66 27.02 -1.20
CA ALA A 5 -10.97 27.17 -1.84
C ALA A 5 -11.01 26.27 -3.08
N GLN A 6 -11.93 25.31 -3.07
CA GLN A 6 -12.25 24.49 -4.24
C GLN A 6 -13.45 25.08 -4.97
N TYR A 7 -13.31 25.33 -6.26
CA TYR A 7 -14.39 25.83 -7.11
C TYR A 7 -15.16 24.66 -7.73
N ALA A 8 -16.38 24.93 -8.23
CA ALA A 8 -17.25 23.91 -8.83
C ALA A 8 -16.63 23.19 -10.05
N ASP A 9 -15.62 23.80 -10.68
CA ASP A 9 -14.85 23.24 -11.80
C ASP A 9 -13.59 22.46 -11.34
N GLY A 10 -13.43 22.24 -10.04
CA GLY A 10 -12.31 21.48 -9.46
C GLY A 10 -11.02 22.28 -9.28
N ARG A 11 -10.97 23.56 -9.67
CA ARG A 11 -9.79 24.40 -9.41
C ARG A 11 -9.61 24.65 -7.92
N LEU A 12 -8.35 24.70 -7.48
CA LEU A 12 -7.96 25.00 -6.10
C LEU A 12 -7.19 26.33 -6.04
N ARG A 13 -7.52 27.17 -5.06
CA ARG A 13 -6.72 28.35 -4.70
C ARG A 13 -6.45 28.37 -3.20
N TYR A 14 -5.24 28.77 -2.82
CA TYR A 14 -4.83 28.86 -1.43
C TYR A 14 -4.82 30.33 -0.98
N TYR A 15 -5.34 30.57 0.21
CA TYR A 15 -5.42 31.90 0.81
C TYR A 15 -4.81 31.91 2.20
N ALA A 16 -3.98 32.91 2.49
CA ALA A 16 -3.58 33.25 3.84
C ALA A 16 -4.61 34.22 4.44
N ILE A 17 -5.25 33.80 5.52
CA ILE A 17 -6.23 34.59 6.27
C ILE A 17 -5.54 35.11 7.54
N PRO A 18 -5.36 36.44 7.68
CA PRO A 18 -4.87 37.04 8.92
C PRO A 18 -5.97 36.96 9.98
N VAL A 19 -5.68 36.25 11.08
CA VAL A 19 -6.62 36.07 12.18
C VAL A 19 -5.92 36.35 13.51
N VAL A 20 -6.69 36.85 14.48
CA VAL A 20 -6.29 36.90 15.89
C VAL A 20 -7.22 35.98 16.67
N ALA A 21 -6.63 35.17 17.56
CA ALA A 21 -7.37 34.29 18.46
C ALA A 21 -7.58 34.96 19.81
N ASP A 22 -8.63 34.58 20.53
CA ASP A 22 -8.69 34.85 21.97
C ASP A 22 -7.57 34.11 22.73
N ARG A 23 -7.35 34.46 24.00
CA ARG A 23 -6.27 33.88 24.81
C ARG A 23 -6.40 32.35 24.98
N ALA A 24 -7.61 31.81 24.88
CA ALA A 24 -7.89 30.39 25.02
C ALA A 24 -7.78 29.63 23.69
N GLY A 25 -7.64 30.32 22.55
CA GLY A 25 -7.67 29.73 21.21
C GLY A 25 -9.05 29.22 20.78
N ALA A 26 -10.11 29.58 21.52
CA ALA A 26 -11.46 29.05 21.32
C ALA A 26 -12.28 29.86 20.31
N SER A 27 -11.92 31.12 20.08
CA SER A 27 -12.53 31.99 19.09
C SER A 27 -11.49 32.75 18.27
N PHE A 28 -11.83 33.08 17.03
CA PHE A 28 -10.96 33.79 16.09
C PHE A 28 -11.73 34.91 15.40
N THR A 29 -11.04 36.02 15.11
CA THR A 29 -11.55 37.09 14.24
C THR A 29 -10.59 37.37 13.10
N VAL A 30 -11.13 37.74 11.93
CA VAL A 30 -10.34 38.12 10.75
C VAL A 30 -9.92 39.58 10.89
N THR A 31 -8.62 39.85 10.82
CA THR A 31 -8.06 41.19 11.08
C THR A 31 -7.67 41.96 9.83
N GLY A 32 -7.83 41.35 8.64
CA GLY A 32 -7.50 41.97 7.37
C GLY A 32 -7.97 41.16 6.16
N ALA A 33 -7.74 41.70 4.97
CA ALA A 33 -8.13 41.05 3.73
C ALA A 33 -7.34 39.75 3.48
N PRO A 34 -7.98 38.69 2.95
CA PRO A 34 -7.29 37.48 2.49
C PRO A 34 -6.27 37.76 1.38
N GLY A 35 -5.10 37.12 1.44
CA GLY A 35 -4.10 37.14 0.37
C GLY A 35 -4.02 35.80 -0.37
N VAL A 36 -3.95 35.81 -1.70
CA VAL A 36 -3.66 34.60 -2.49
C VAL A 36 -2.21 34.18 -2.26
N VAL A 37 -1.99 32.91 -1.94
CA VAL A 37 -0.66 32.33 -1.73
C VAL A 37 -0.45 31.10 -2.61
N ALA A 38 0.81 30.69 -2.78
CA ALA A 38 1.12 29.42 -3.41
C ALA A 38 0.55 28.26 -2.60
N GLY A 39 0.09 27.22 -3.29
CA GLY A 39 -0.23 25.94 -2.64
C GLY A 39 1.02 25.23 -2.12
N PRO A 40 0.86 24.19 -1.29
CA PRO A 40 1.98 23.37 -0.86
C PRO A 40 2.70 22.79 -2.08
N ALA A 41 4.03 22.83 -2.06
CA ALA A 41 4.83 22.19 -3.08
C ALA A 41 4.58 20.68 -3.05
N ARG A 42 4.62 20.04 -4.24
CA ARG A 42 4.67 18.58 -4.28
C ARG A 42 5.97 18.13 -3.63
N ALA A 43 5.88 17.26 -2.64
CA ALA A 43 7.06 16.54 -2.16
C ALA A 43 7.55 15.62 -3.28
N GLY A 44 8.87 15.46 -3.39
CA GLY A 44 9.43 14.40 -4.23
C GLY A 44 9.04 13.06 -3.65
N VAL A 45 8.47 12.18 -4.47
CA VAL A 45 8.23 10.79 -4.09
C VAL A 45 9.58 10.07 -4.18
N PRO A 46 10.10 9.46 -3.09
CA PRO A 46 11.31 8.67 -3.17
C PRO A 46 11.14 7.55 -4.20
N LYS A 47 12.24 7.13 -4.85
CA LYS A 47 12.16 5.98 -5.76
C LYS A 47 11.76 4.72 -4.99
N SER A 48 10.91 3.90 -5.59
CA SER A 48 10.53 2.61 -5.02
C SER A 48 11.77 1.72 -4.82
N PRO A 49 11.87 1.01 -3.67
CA PRO A 49 12.92 0.00 -3.48
C PRO A 49 12.66 -1.28 -4.29
N TYR A 50 11.41 -1.52 -4.72
CA TYR A 50 11.00 -2.69 -5.52
C TYR A 50 11.43 -2.51 -6.97
N ARG A 51 12.62 -2.98 -7.30
CA ARG A 51 13.25 -2.78 -8.62
C ARG A 51 13.42 -4.06 -9.43
N VAL A 52 13.22 -5.22 -8.81
CA VAL A 52 13.37 -6.52 -9.46
C VAL A 52 12.01 -6.96 -9.97
N THR A 53 11.87 -7.20 -11.26
CA THR A 53 10.64 -7.81 -11.81
C THR A 53 10.64 -9.30 -11.48
N VAL A 54 9.57 -9.79 -10.85
CA VAL A 54 9.43 -11.21 -10.54
C VAL A 54 8.69 -11.89 -11.71
N PRO A 55 9.28 -12.93 -12.34
CA PRO A 55 8.62 -13.67 -13.40
C PRO A 55 7.49 -14.55 -12.84
N GLU A 56 6.64 -15.06 -13.73
CA GLU A 56 5.68 -16.11 -13.36
C GLU A 56 6.42 -17.37 -12.89
N GLY A 57 6.02 -17.92 -11.74
CA GLY A 57 6.62 -19.10 -11.14
C GLY A 57 6.09 -19.39 -9.75
N ASP A 58 6.89 -20.11 -8.95
CA ASP A 58 6.50 -20.53 -7.60
C ASP A 58 6.22 -19.36 -6.66
N LEU A 59 7.02 -18.29 -6.74
CA LEU A 59 6.86 -17.11 -5.91
C LEU A 59 5.58 -16.33 -6.25
N SER A 60 5.35 -16.04 -7.54
CA SER A 60 4.15 -15.30 -7.97
C SER A 60 2.87 -16.09 -7.68
N SER A 61 2.91 -17.41 -7.84
CA SER A 61 1.79 -18.30 -7.53
C SER A 61 1.48 -18.29 -6.03
N ALA A 62 2.50 -18.44 -5.17
CA ALA A 62 2.32 -18.38 -3.72
C ALA A 62 1.72 -17.04 -3.25
N VAL A 63 2.17 -15.92 -3.82
CA VAL A 63 1.63 -14.59 -3.52
C VAL A 63 0.17 -14.46 -3.97
N ALA A 64 -0.15 -14.89 -5.19
CA ALA A 64 -1.50 -14.83 -5.74
C ALA A 64 -2.49 -15.69 -4.91
N GLU A 65 -2.08 -16.89 -4.55
CA GLU A 65 -2.89 -17.81 -3.74
C GLU A 65 -3.10 -17.29 -2.32
N PHE A 66 -2.04 -16.79 -1.67
CA PHE A 66 -2.14 -16.16 -0.36
C PHE A 66 -3.11 -14.98 -0.36
N LEU A 67 -2.95 -14.03 -1.30
CA LEU A 67 -3.81 -12.85 -1.40
C LEU A 67 -5.24 -13.23 -1.78
N GLY A 68 -5.42 -14.24 -2.63
CA GLY A 68 -6.73 -14.83 -2.94
C GLY A 68 -7.43 -15.31 -1.67
N ALA A 69 -6.78 -16.17 -0.88
CA ALA A 69 -7.34 -16.67 0.37
C ALA A 69 -7.60 -15.53 1.38
N TYR A 70 -6.69 -14.57 1.48
CA TYR A 70 -6.78 -13.45 2.42
C TYR A 70 -7.93 -12.49 2.11
N LEU A 71 -8.19 -12.20 0.83
CA LEU A 71 -9.10 -11.13 0.40
C LEU A 71 -10.45 -11.61 -0.13
N THR A 72 -10.53 -12.86 -0.58
CA THR A 72 -11.79 -13.43 -1.09
C THR A 72 -12.41 -14.45 -0.14
N GLY A 73 -11.68 -14.85 0.90
CA GLY A 73 -12.07 -15.96 1.77
C GLY A 73 -12.05 -17.32 1.07
N ALA A 74 -11.53 -17.42 -0.16
CA ALA A 74 -11.38 -18.68 -0.87
C ALA A 74 -10.22 -19.50 -0.28
N GLY A 75 -10.56 -20.47 0.58
CA GLY A 75 -9.58 -21.37 1.20
C GLY A 75 -9.06 -20.87 2.55
N GLU A 76 -7.95 -21.44 3.00
CA GLU A 76 -7.39 -21.22 4.34
C GLU A 76 -6.08 -20.44 4.26
N VAL A 77 -6.08 -19.20 4.77
CA VAL A 77 -4.89 -18.32 4.80
C VAL A 77 -3.70 -18.99 5.50
N SER A 78 -3.97 -19.77 6.56
CA SER A 78 -2.93 -20.42 7.38
C SER A 78 -2.01 -21.36 6.59
N ARG A 79 -2.44 -21.89 5.44
CA ARG A 79 -1.64 -22.76 4.57
C ARG A 79 -0.45 -22.06 3.93
N TYR A 80 -0.57 -20.75 3.77
CA TYR A 80 0.40 -19.89 3.12
C TYR A 80 1.33 -19.19 4.11
N LEU A 81 1.03 -19.27 5.41
CA LEU A 81 1.82 -18.61 6.45
C LEU A 81 2.99 -19.48 6.90
N ALA A 82 4.08 -18.83 7.26
CA ALA A 82 5.19 -19.51 7.91
C ALA A 82 4.79 -19.99 9.31
N PRO A 83 5.43 -21.06 9.84
CA PRO A 83 5.15 -21.54 11.19
C PRO A 83 5.22 -20.43 12.25
N GLY A 84 4.19 -20.34 13.09
CA GLY A 84 4.10 -19.33 14.15
C GLY A 84 3.54 -17.97 13.72
N VAL A 85 3.40 -17.71 12.42
CA VAL A 85 2.75 -16.51 11.90
C VAL A 85 1.24 -16.68 11.99
N LYS A 86 0.57 -15.70 12.57
CA LYS A 86 -0.89 -15.69 12.73
C LYS A 86 -1.47 -14.52 11.96
N LEU A 87 -2.22 -14.82 10.91
CA LEU A 87 -3.00 -13.87 10.14
C LEU A 87 -4.32 -14.52 9.76
N THR A 88 -5.42 -13.79 9.92
CA THR A 88 -6.77 -14.23 9.56
C THR A 88 -7.20 -13.56 8.27
N ALA A 89 -7.99 -14.26 7.44
CA ALA A 89 -8.62 -13.65 6.26
C ALA A 89 -9.47 -12.44 6.65
N VAL A 90 -9.61 -11.49 5.73
CA VAL A 90 -10.52 -10.34 5.89
C VAL A 90 -11.96 -10.87 5.94
N SER A 91 -12.71 -10.47 6.96
CA SER A 91 -14.08 -10.92 7.18
C SER A 91 -15.01 -9.74 7.53
N PRO A 92 -16.15 -9.57 6.81
CA PRO A 92 -16.55 -10.35 5.63
C PRO A 92 -15.59 -10.15 4.44
N ALA A 93 -15.54 -11.13 3.52
CA ALA A 93 -14.67 -11.05 2.35
C ALA A 93 -15.06 -9.85 1.47
N PRO A 94 -14.17 -8.87 1.25
CA PRO A 94 -14.49 -7.66 0.49
C PRO A 94 -14.61 -7.92 -1.01
N TYR A 95 -13.97 -8.97 -1.54
CA TYR A 95 -13.89 -9.23 -2.97
C TYR A 95 -14.33 -10.66 -3.30
N THR A 96 -14.82 -10.86 -4.51
CA THR A 96 -15.23 -12.17 -5.04
C THR A 96 -14.19 -12.81 -5.95
N ALA A 97 -13.25 -12.02 -6.49
CA ALA A 97 -12.17 -12.50 -7.33
C ALA A 97 -10.93 -11.61 -7.20
N LEU A 98 -9.76 -12.19 -7.51
CA LEU A 98 -8.47 -11.52 -7.50
C LEU A 98 -7.59 -12.06 -8.63
N SER A 99 -6.83 -11.17 -9.27
CA SER A 99 -5.77 -11.53 -10.23
C SER A 99 -4.52 -10.68 -10.00
N LEU A 100 -3.37 -11.33 -9.81
CA LEU A 100 -2.07 -10.66 -9.74
C LEU A 100 -1.72 -10.04 -11.10
N GLN A 101 -1.45 -8.74 -11.13
CA GLN A 101 -1.11 -8.00 -12.36
C GLN A 101 0.40 -7.86 -12.51
N GLN A 102 1.06 -7.46 -11.42
CA GLN A 102 2.49 -7.26 -11.41
C GLN A 102 3.05 -7.66 -10.04
N LEU A 103 4.23 -8.26 -10.06
CA LEU A 103 4.99 -8.57 -8.87
C LEU A 103 6.41 -8.01 -9.03
N SER A 104 6.83 -7.22 -8.07
CA SER A 104 8.17 -6.65 -8.03
C SER A 104 8.80 -6.90 -6.67
N ALA A 105 10.12 -7.02 -6.61
CA ALA A 105 10.86 -7.38 -5.40
C ALA A 105 12.02 -6.42 -5.13
N ILE A 106 12.51 -6.47 -3.90
CA ILE A 106 13.76 -5.78 -3.52
C ILE A 106 14.96 -6.69 -3.77
N GLU A 107 14.85 -7.97 -3.42
CA GLU A 107 15.93 -8.94 -3.49
C GLU A 107 15.93 -9.72 -4.83
N GLU A 108 17.10 -9.83 -5.47
CA GLU A 108 17.27 -10.57 -6.74
C GLU A 108 16.89 -12.06 -6.65
N ALA A 109 16.97 -12.65 -5.46
CA ALA A 109 16.56 -14.03 -5.23
C ALA A 109 15.07 -14.29 -5.55
N ALA A 110 14.26 -13.23 -5.60
CA ALA A 110 12.86 -13.31 -6.02
C ALA A 110 12.69 -13.57 -7.52
N ALA A 111 13.70 -13.28 -8.35
CA ALA A 111 13.69 -13.52 -9.79
C ALA A 111 14.30 -14.88 -10.18
N ALA A 112 14.67 -15.72 -9.20
CA ALA A 112 15.18 -17.06 -9.47
C ALA A 112 14.09 -17.96 -10.07
N GLU A 113 14.46 -18.79 -11.05
CA GLU A 113 13.53 -19.73 -11.70
C GLU A 113 13.03 -20.83 -10.77
N GLN A 114 13.83 -21.21 -9.77
CA GLN A 114 13.48 -22.21 -8.77
C GLN A 114 13.52 -21.59 -7.36
N VAL A 115 12.73 -22.17 -6.45
CA VAL A 115 12.76 -21.77 -5.03
C VAL A 115 14.20 -21.88 -4.50
N PRO A 116 14.78 -20.77 -3.98
CA PRO A 116 16.11 -20.77 -3.41
C PRO A 116 16.22 -21.64 -2.15
N ALA A 117 17.43 -21.70 -1.59
CA ALA A 117 17.70 -22.43 -0.37
C ALA A 117 16.76 -22.03 0.79
N ASP A 118 16.45 -23.00 1.64
CA ASP A 118 15.67 -22.78 2.85
C ASP A 118 16.25 -21.64 3.69
N GLY A 119 15.38 -20.74 4.14
CA GLY A 119 15.78 -19.56 4.89
C GLY A 119 15.88 -18.29 4.07
N THR A 120 15.94 -18.36 2.74
CA THR A 120 15.95 -17.17 1.88
C THR A 120 14.68 -16.34 2.09
N THR A 121 14.86 -15.05 2.35
CA THR A 121 13.77 -14.08 2.53
C THR A 121 13.74 -13.08 1.38
N VAL A 122 12.54 -12.79 0.89
CA VAL A 122 12.30 -11.76 -0.14
C VAL A 122 11.16 -10.85 0.30
N ARG A 123 11.23 -9.59 -0.11
CA ARG A 123 10.16 -8.60 0.01
C ARG A 123 9.62 -8.28 -1.36
N VAL A 124 8.31 -8.34 -1.49
CA VAL A 124 7.62 -8.12 -2.76
C VAL A 124 6.53 -7.07 -2.62
N LEU A 125 6.31 -6.32 -3.69
CA LEU A 125 5.16 -5.45 -3.92
C LEU A 125 4.29 -6.15 -4.96
N ALA A 126 3.10 -6.57 -4.54
CA ALA A 126 2.11 -7.24 -5.36
C ALA A 126 1.02 -6.25 -5.75
N GLU A 127 0.94 -5.92 -7.04
CA GLU A 127 -0.15 -5.15 -7.61
C GLU A 127 -1.20 -6.13 -8.14
N VAL A 128 -2.42 -6.03 -7.62
CA VAL A 128 -3.50 -6.97 -7.96
C VAL A 128 -4.70 -6.21 -8.49
N GLU A 129 -5.50 -6.89 -9.29
CA GLU A 129 -6.86 -6.47 -9.61
C GLU A 129 -7.83 -7.33 -8.81
N ALA A 130 -8.56 -6.71 -7.90
CA ALA A 130 -9.64 -7.33 -7.15
C ALA A 130 -11.01 -6.94 -7.72
N ARG A 131 -12.01 -7.81 -7.60
CA ARG A 131 -13.36 -7.56 -8.12
C ARG A 131 -14.43 -7.81 -7.08
N ASP A 132 -15.48 -7.00 -7.13
CA ASP A 132 -16.72 -7.18 -6.38
C ASP A 132 -17.93 -6.80 -7.24
N ALA A 133 -19.11 -6.67 -6.64
CA ALA A 133 -20.33 -6.27 -7.35
C ALA A 133 -20.31 -4.80 -7.83
N ALA A 134 -19.46 -3.96 -7.24
CA ALA A 134 -19.34 -2.54 -7.57
C ALA A 134 -18.32 -2.28 -8.69
N GLY A 135 -17.36 -3.17 -8.90
CA GLY A 135 -16.46 -3.11 -10.04
C GLY A 135 -15.08 -3.74 -9.81
N ARG A 136 -14.06 -3.08 -10.34
CA ARG A 136 -12.65 -3.52 -10.28
C ARG A 136 -11.85 -2.53 -9.45
N TRP A 137 -10.99 -3.06 -8.59
CA TRP A 137 -10.19 -2.31 -7.63
C TRP A 137 -8.72 -2.72 -7.79
N PRO A 138 -7.77 -1.78 -7.82
CA PRO A 138 -6.35 -2.10 -7.96
C PRO A 138 -5.57 -1.95 -6.64
N PRO A 139 -5.78 -2.79 -5.60
CA PRO A 139 -4.99 -2.68 -4.39
C PRO A 139 -3.56 -3.19 -4.62
N ALA A 140 -2.63 -2.68 -3.81
CA ALA A 140 -1.25 -3.13 -3.78
C ALA A 140 -0.85 -3.53 -2.36
N TYR A 141 -0.06 -4.58 -2.23
CA TYR A 141 0.37 -5.14 -0.95
C TYR A 141 1.87 -5.36 -0.93
N GLU A 142 2.50 -5.02 0.19
CA GLU A 142 3.87 -5.42 0.47
C GLU A 142 3.86 -6.71 1.29
N LEU A 143 4.62 -7.71 0.86
CA LEU A 143 4.73 -8.99 1.54
C LEU A 143 6.18 -9.35 1.80
N THR A 144 6.45 -9.95 2.96
CA THR A 144 7.72 -10.64 3.20
C THR A 144 7.48 -12.14 3.12
N LEU A 145 8.20 -12.82 2.23
CA LEU A 145 8.12 -14.27 2.05
C LEU A 145 9.44 -14.94 2.41
N LYS A 146 9.35 -16.19 2.85
CA LYS A 146 10.51 -17.02 3.20
C LYS A 146 10.42 -18.38 2.49
N ALA A 147 11.52 -18.78 1.87
CA ALA A 147 11.66 -20.10 1.25
C ALA A 147 11.85 -21.16 2.34
N ARG A 148 11.07 -22.24 2.26
CA ARG A 148 11.16 -23.39 3.15
C ARG A 148 10.63 -24.65 2.48
N SER A 149 11.44 -25.70 2.45
CA SER A 149 11.08 -27.01 1.91
C SER A 149 10.52 -26.94 0.49
N GLY A 150 11.16 -26.12 -0.37
CA GLY A 150 10.77 -25.97 -1.77
C GLY A 150 9.48 -25.17 -2.01
N ARG A 151 8.99 -24.40 -1.02
CA ARG A 151 7.88 -23.47 -1.20
C ARG A 151 8.13 -22.13 -0.54
N TRP A 152 7.33 -21.13 -0.93
CA TRP A 152 7.31 -19.81 -0.30
C TRP A 152 6.21 -19.73 0.76
N GLU A 153 6.57 -19.19 1.92
CA GLU A 153 5.66 -18.93 3.03
C GLU A 153 5.63 -17.43 3.34
N ALA A 154 4.45 -16.84 3.49
CA ALA A 154 4.28 -15.47 3.94
C ALA A 154 4.62 -15.34 5.43
N THR A 155 5.45 -14.34 5.74
CA THR A 155 5.90 -14.02 7.10
C THR A 155 5.39 -12.67 7.59
N ALA A 156 5.11 -11.75 6.67
CA ALA A 156 4.50 -10.46 6.95
C ALA A 156 3.67 -9.97 5.75
N LEU A 157 2.65 -9.17 6.04
CA LEU A 157 1.80 -8.48 5.09
C LEU A 157 1.63 -7.04 5.58
N GLU A 158 1.92 -6.08 4.72
CA GLU A 158 1.76 -4.65 4.98
C GLU A 158 0.86 -4.03 3.91
N SER A 159 -0.09 -3.20 4.34
CA SER A 159 -1.02 -2.50 3.46
C SER A 159 -0.63 -1.04 3.34
N GLY A 160 -0.28 -0.63 2.12
CA GLY A 160 0.18 0.73 1.82
C GLY A 160 1.71 0.82 1.81
N THR A 161 2.25 1.48 0.79
CA THR A 161 3.69 1.75 0.67
C THR A 161 4.05 2.85 1.67
N ALA A 162 4.32 2.47 2.92
CA ALA A 162 4.78 3.42 3.93
C ALA A 162 6.22 3.84 3.59
N GLN A 163 6.39 4.82 2.71
CA GLN A 163 7.63 5.58 2.64
C GLN A 163 7.55 6.72 3.65
N ASP A 164 8.28 6.56 4.76
CA ASP A 164 8.47 7.56 5.79
C ASP A 164 8.59 8.96 5.20
N GLY A 165 7.57 9.78 5.44
CA GLY A 165 7.63 11.22 5.21
C GLY A 165 8.60 11.83 6.21
N SER A 166 9.92 11.75 5.95
CA SER A 166 10.90 12.39 6.81
C SER A 166 10.73 13.90 6.72
N SER A 167 10.21 14.48 7.79
CA SER A 167 10.27 15.91 8.05
C SER A 167 11.75 16.32 8.25
N ARG A 168 12.20 17.28 7.45
CA ARG A 168 13.35 18.13 7.77
C ARG A 168 12.89 19.58 7.74
#